data_AF-A0A2V8RWZ9-F1
#
_entry.id   AF-A0A2V8RWZ9-F1
#
_cell.length_a   1.000
_cell.length_b   1.000
_cell.length_c   1.000
_cell.angle_alpha   90.00
_cell.angle_beta   90.00
_cell.angle_gamma   90.00
#
_symmetry.space_group_name_H-M   'P 1'
#
loop_
_entity.id
_entity.type
_entity.pdbx_description
1 polymer ?
#
loop_
_entity_poly.entity_id
_entity_poly.type
_entity_poly.pdbx_seq_one_letter_code
_entity_poly.pdbx_strand_id
1 'polypeptide(L)'
;MEVVLAKDSHNSSRPPSTDPPWAKRTKSLRRPSGRRPGGQAGHRGSTLRLAAHPSRVVEHRPREYRRCHARLADCQVVRHLRQQIWEVVPAHLKVTEHQIALIRCPACGKTTQGEFSGAVRSRVQYGPGVKARVLYLQQYQLLPYHRTSEAMRDLFGCHLSAGTVANIVR
;
A
#
# COMPACT_ATOMS: atom_id res chain seq x y z
N MET A 1 -46.41 52.13 -13.70
CA MET A 1 -45.11 51.58 -14.13
C MET A 1 -45.14 50.09 -13.87
N GLU A 2 -45.22 49.27 -14.91
CA GLU A 2 -45.23 47.80 -14.78
C GLU A 2 -43.85 47.30 -14.40
N VAL A 3 -43.79 46.41 -13.41
CA VAL A 3 -42.55 45.78 -12.94
C VAL A 3 -42.24 44.62 -13.89
N VAL A 4 -41.13 44.71 -14.62
CA VAL A 4 -40.66 43.60 -15.46
C VAL A 4 -40.15 42.49 -14.54
N LEU A 5 -40.93 41.42 -14.39
CA LEU A 5 -40.52 40.19 -13.70
C LEU A 5 -39.37 39.52 -14.47
N ALA A 6 -38.27 39.21 -13.78
CA ALA A 6 -37.17 38.44 -14.34
C ALA A 6 -37.66 37.02 -14.67
N LYS A 7 -37.68 36.69 -15.97
CA LYS A 7 -38.16 35.41 -16.50
C LYS A 7 -37.04 34.36 -16.49
N ASP A 8 -37.34 33.17 -15.99
CA ASP A 8 -36.47 31.97 -16.04
C ASP A 8 -37.27 30.76 -16.58
N SER A 9 -36.62 29.63 -16.82
CA SER A 9 -37.30 28.41 -17.31
C SER A 9 -38.33 27.81 -16.33
N HIS A 10 -38.39 28.31 -15.09
CA HIS A 10 -39.39 27.89 -14.10
C HIS A 10 -40.66 28.74 -14.13
N ASN A 11 -40.59 29.99 -14.58
CA ASN A 11 -41.75 30.88 -14.70
C ASN A 11 -42.06 31.31 -16.15
N SER A 12 -41.34 30.75 -17.12
CA SER A 12 -41.56 30.98 -18.55
C SER A 12 -41.49 29.67 -19.33
N SER A 13 -42.24 29.56 -20.43
CA SER A 13 -42.24 28.42 -21.36
C SER A 13 -40.96 28.29 -22.20
N ARG A 14 -39.83 28.85 -21.72
CA ARG A 14 -38.53 28.78 -22.38
C ARG A 14 -37.73 27.58 -21.86
N PRO A 15 -36.95 26.90 -22.73
CA PRO A 15 -36.17 25.75 -22.31
C PRO A 15 -35.02 26.17 -21.35
N PRO A 16 -34.60 25.27 -20.43
CA PRO A 16 -33.55 25.55 -19.42
C PRO A 16 -32.15 25.82 -20.00
N SER A 17 -31.95 25.66 -21.30
CA SER A 17 -30.72 26.03 -22.02
C SER A 17 -30.60 27.52 -22.26
N THR A 18 -31.70 28.27 -22.13
CA THR A 18 -31.77 29.72 -22.33
C THR A 18 -31.70 30.48 -21.00
N ASP A 19 -31.57 29.77 -19.88
CA ASP A 19 -31.37 30.38 -18.57
C ASP A 19 -29.99 31.05 -18.51
N PRO A 20 -29.88 32.24 -17.89
CA PRO A 20 -28.61 32.93 -17.78
C PRO A 20 -27.58 32.16 -16.95
N PRO A 21 -26.27 32.29 -17.19
CA PRO A 21 -25.23 31.49 -16.53
C PRO A 21 -25.20 31.57 -14.99
N TRP A 22 -25.77 32.64 -14.42
CA TRP A 22 -25.88 32.86 -12.97
C TRP A 22 -27.14 32.23 -12.36
N ALA A 23 -28.03 31.64 -13.16
CA ALA A 23 -29.17 30.87 -12.67
C ALA A 23 -28.66 29.57 -12.01
N LYS A 24 -28.85 29.47 -10.70
CA LYS A 24 -28.43 28.28 -9.93
C LYS A 24 -29.28 27.08 -10.32
N ARG A 25 -28.76 26.24 -11.22
CA ARG A 25 -29.42 25.01 -11.74
C ARG A 25 -29.79 23.98 -10.66
N THR A 26 -29.10 23.95 -9.54
CA THR A 26 -29.41 23.02 -8.44
C THR A 26 -29.19 23.69 -7.08
N LYS A 27 -30.19 23.56 -6.20
CA LYS A 27 -30.01 23.81 -4.76
C LYS A 27 -29.52 22.52 -4.12
N SER A 28 -28.42 22.61 -3.37
CA SER A 28 -27.98 21.51 -2.52
C SER A 28 -29.10 21.14 -1.55
N LEU A 29 -29.59 19.90 -1.63
CA LEU A 29 -30.54 19.34 -0.65
C LEU A 29 -29.86 19.00 0.68
N ARG A 30 -28.52 19.15 0.76
CA ARG A 30 -27.74 18.82 1.94
C ARG A 30 -28.05 19.83 3.05
N ARG A 31 -28.69 19.34 4.11
CA ARG A 31 -28.87 20.12 5.33
C ARG A 31 -27.52 20.30 6.04
N PRO A 32 -27.24 21.48 6.63
CA PRO A 32 -26.06 21.68 7.46
C PRO A 32 -26.04 20.62 8.56
N SER A 33 -24.93 19.88 8.67
CA SER A 33 -24.85 18.77 9.65
C SER A 33 -24.78 19.25 11.11
N GLY A 34 -24.53 20.54 11.34
CA GLY A 34 -24.30 21.11 12.67
C GLY A 34 -23.04 20.60 13.39
N ARG A 35 -22.28 19.68 12.76
CA ARG A 35 -21.08 19.09 13.37
C ARG A 35 -19.90 20.04 13.24
N ARG A 36 -19.18 20.23 14.35
CA ARG A 36 -17.91 20.95 14.35
C ARG A 36 -16.89 20.21 13.48
N PRO A 37 -16.01 20.92 12.75
CA PRO A 37 -14.88 20.29 12.07
C PRO A 37 -14.03 19.50 13.09
N GLY A 38 -13.75 18.23 12.81
CA GLY A 38 -12.99 17.35 13.69
C GLY A 38 -13.62 15.98 13.91
N GLY A 39 -12.95 15.15 14.71
CA GLY A 39 -13.45 13.83 15.10
C GLY A 39 -14.78 13.95 15.86
N GLN A 40 -15.67 12.98 15.63
CA GLN A 40 -16.95 12.93 16.34
C GLN A 40 -16.72 12.70 17.85
N ALA A 41 -17.56 13.30 18.69
CA ALA A 41 -17.52 13.07 20.13
C ALA A 41 -17.65 11.56 20.42
N GLY A 42 -16.72 11.00 21.20
CA GLY A 42 -16.66 9.57 21.52
C GLY A 42 -15.70 8.74 20.65
N HIS A 43 -15.13 9.30 19.57
CA HIS A 43 -14.11 8.59 18.79
C HIS A 43 -12.81 8.50 19.60
N ARG A 44 -12.42 7.29 20.02
CA ARG A 44 -11.11 7.06 20.65
C ARG A 44 -10.01 7.25 19.61
N GLY A 45 -9.13 8.23 19.82
CA GLY A 45 -7.92 8.36 19.03
C GLY A 45 -6.95 7.21 19.33
N SER A 46 -6.30 6.68 18.30
CA SER A 46 -5.17 5.76 18.43
C SER A 46 -3.87 6.53 18.16
N THR A 47 -3.22 7.01 19.22
CA THR A 47 -1.88 7.59 19.09
C THR A 47 -0.86 6.49 18.84
N LEU A 48 -0.09 6.60 17.76
CA LEU A 48 1.02 5.68 17.46
C LEU A 48 2.06 5.77 18.60
N ARG A 49 2.35 4.63 19.23
CA ARG A 49 3.31 4.52 20.33
C ARG A 49 4.69 4.10 19.81
N LEU A 50 5.74 4.50 20.52
CA LEU A 50 7.09 4.00 20.26
C LEU A 50 7.10 2.47 20.35
N ALA A 51 7.66 1.81 19.34
CA ALA A 51 7.96 0.39 19.38
C ALA A 51 8.99 0.12 20.48
N ALA A 52 8.73 -0.91 21.31
CA ALA A 52 9.68 -1.35 22.34
C ALA A 52 10.97 -1.89 21.70
N HIS A 53 10.83 -2.65 20.60
CA HIS A 53 11.93 -3.31 19.90
C HIS A 53 11.91 -2.91 18.41
N PRO A 54 12.58 -1.81 18.01
CA PRO A 54 12.69 -1.44 16.61
C PRO A 54 13.65 -2.39 15.87
N SER A 55 13.40 -2.64 14.58
CA SER A 55 14.23 -3.53 13.75
C SER A 55 15.67 -3.05 13.59
N ARG A 56 15.92 -1.75 13.75
CA ARG A 56 17.25 -1.13 13.72
C ARG A 56 17.28 0.07 14.66
N VAL A 57 18.39 0.26 15.36
CA VAL A 57 18.69 1.46 16.15
C VAL A 57 19.91 2.15 15.54
N VAL A 58 19.80 3.44 15.27
CA VAL A 58 20.92 4.27 14.81
C VAL A 58 21.20 5.30 15.90
N GLU A 59 22.42 5.27 16.45
CA GLU A 59 22.86 6.24 17.44
C GLU A 59 23.48 7.47 16.75
N HIS A 60 22.95 8.65 17.06
CA HIS A 60 23.49 9.91 16.58
C HIS A 60 24.30 10.58 17.70
N ARG A 61 25.62 10.32 17.73
CA ARG A 61 26.54 10.95 18.69
C ARG A 61 27.02 12.32 18.20
N PRO A 62 27.00 13.37 19.04
CA PRO A 62 27.70 14.60 18.70
C PRO A 62 29.20 14.34 18.64
N ARG A 63 29.89 14.84 17.60
CA ARG A 63 31.35 14.73 17.49
C ARG A 63 32.07 15.76 18.35
N GLU A 64 31.46 16.92 18.51
CA GLU A 64 32.02 18.06 19.22
C GLU A 64 30.96 18.74 20.08
N TYR A 65 31.42 19.35 21.17
CA TYR A 65 30.58 20.23 21.97
C TYR A 65 30.39 21.58 21.25
N ARG A 66 29.12 21.99 21.11
CA ARG A 66 28.76 23.17 20.29
C ARG A 66 29.39 24.50 20.71
N ARG A 67 29.84 24.66 21.96
CA ARG A 67 30.38 25.94 22.45
C ARG A 67 31.91 26.01 22.48
N CYS A 68 32.58 24.92 22.86
CA CYS A 68 34.04 24.91 23.02
C CYS A 68 34.77 23.96 22.06
N HIS A 69 34.03 23.27 21.18
CA HIS A 69 34.57 22.34 20.18
C HIS A 69 35.36 21.16 20.76
N ALA A 70 35.24 20.91 22.07
CA ALA A 70 35.80 19.71 22.69
C ALA A 70 35.25 18.46 21.99
N ARG A 71 36.14 17.52 21.67
CA ARG A 71 35.78 16.24 21.03
C ARG A 71 34.95 15.39 22.01
N LEU A 72 33.82 14.88 21.54
CA LEU A 72 32.84 14.12 22.34
C LEU A 72 32.68 12.66 21.91
N ALA A 73 33.41 12.21 20.88
CA ALA A 73 33.23 10.89 20.28
C ALA A 73 33.29 9.75 21.32
N ASP A 74 34.22 9.85 22.26
CA ASP A 74 34.50 8.82 23.27
C ASP A 74 33.92 9.15 24.65
N CYS A 75 33.16 10.25 24.78
CA CYS A 75 32.53 10.61 26.03
C CYS A 75 31.38 9.63 26.38
N GLN A 76 31.18 9.42 27.69
CA GLN A 76 30.09 8.59 28.20
C GLN A 76 28.72 9.19 27.84
N VAL A 77 27.80 8.35 27.38
CA VAL A 77 26.40 8.74 27.12
C VAL A 77 25.62 8.77 28.42
N VAL A 78 24.96 9.89 28.69
CA VAL A 78 24.12 10.07 29.90
C VAL A 78 22.71 9.54 29.68
N ARG A 79 22.10 9.81 28.51
CA ARG A 79 20.77 9.34 28.15
C ARG A 79 20.55 9.39 26.63
N HIS A 80 19.63 8.58 26.15
CA HIS A 80 19.12 8.68 24.78
C HIS A 80 17.73 9.32 24.77
N LEU A 81 17.52 10.28 23.87
CA LEU A 81 16.18 10.67 23.44
C LEU A 81 15.79 9.78 22.26
N ARG A 82 14.55 9.28 22.26
CA ARG A 82 14.07 8.29 21.28
C ARG A 82 13.08 8.94 20.32
N GLN A 83 13.35 8.79 19.03
CA GLN A 83 12.41 9.08 17.95
C GLN A 83 12.44 7.89 16.98
N GLN A 84 11.31 7.59 16.34
CA GLN A 84 11.17 6.46 15.44
C GLN A 84 10.48 6.91 14.15
N ILE A 85 11.00 6.41 13.04
CA ILE A 85 10.37 6.50 11.73
C ILE A 85 9.77 5.13 11.45
N TRP A 86 8.45 5.07 11.23
CA TRP A 86 7.73 3.86 10.83
C TRP A 86 7.60 3.88 9.32
N GLU A 87 8.48 3.15 8.64
CA GLU A 87 8.55 3.12 7.20
C GLU A 87 8.03 1.79 6.66
N VAL A 88 7.33 1.84 5.53
CA VAL A 88 6.95 0.65 4.77
C VAL A 88 8.05 0.39 3.74
N VAL A 89 8.77 -0.72 3.91
CA VAL A 89 9.75 -1.15 2.92
C VAL A 89 9.05 -1.82 1.73
N PRO A 90 9.48 -1.56 0.48
CA PRO A 90 8.95 -2.27 -0.68
C PRO A 90 9.07 -3.78 -0.50
N ALA A 91 7.97 -4.49 -0.71
CA ALA A 91 8.01 -5.93 -0.73
C ALA A 91 8.52 -6.38 -2.11
N HIS A 92 9.42 -7.36 -2.15
CA HIS A 92 9.92 -7.92 -3.40
C HIS A 92 9.64 -9.41 -3.45
N LEU A 93 9.55 -9.95 -4.67
CA LEU A 93 9.51 -11.39 -4.87
C LEU A 93 10.83 -12.02 -4.42
N LYS A 94 10.72 -12.99 -3.51
CA LYS A 94 11.79 -13.94 -3.25
C LYS A 94 11.65 -15.10 -4.24
N VAL A 95 12.60 -15.23 -5.15
CA VAL A 95 12.69 -16.36 -6.08
C VAL A 95 13.69 -17.37 -5.52
N THR A 96 13.23 -18.60 -5.29
CA THR A 96 14.08 -19.73 -4.88
C THR A 96 14.16 -20.70 -6.05
N GLU A 97 15.36 -20.90 -6.58
CA GLU A 97 15.61 -21.96 -7.55
C GLU A 97 15.87 -23.27 -6.81
N HIS A 98 15.16 -24.33 -7.21
CA HIS A 98 15.40 -25.67 -6.70
C HIS A 98 16.13 -26.45 -7.80
N GLN A 99 17.28 -27.03 -7.45
CA GLN A 99 18.08 -27.85 -8.35
C GLN A 99 18.18 -29.27 -7.80
N ILE A 100 18.19 -30.24 -8.71
CA ILE A 100 18.59 -31.61 -8.41
C ILE A 100 19.98 -31.85 -9.01
N ALA A 101 20.83 -32.55 -8.27
CA ALA A 101 22.13 -32.95 -8.78
C ALA A 101 22.02 -34.27 -9.54
N LEU A 102 22.77 -34.38 -10.64
CA LEU A 102 23.07 -35.66 -11.30
C LEU A 102 24.49 -36.05 -10.91
N ILE A 103 24.65 -37.19 -10.27
CA ILE A 103 25.93 -37.66 -9.72
C ILE A 103 26.29 -38.98 -10.36
N ARG A 104 27.51 -39.08 -10.89
CA ARG A 104 28.07 -40.32 -11.39
C ARG A 104 28.64 -41.13 -10.23
N CYS A 105 28.16 -42.36 -10.05
CA CYS A 105 28.69 -43.28 -9.04
C CYS A 105 30.15 -43.62 -9.38
N PRO A 106 31.11 -43.41 -8.44
CA PRO A 106 32.52 -43.69 -8.70
C PRO A 106 32.80 -45.19 -8.82
N ALA A 107 31.97 -46.05 -8.23
CA ALA A 107 32.19 -47.50 -8.22
C ALA A 107 31.74 -48.19 -9.51
N CYS A 108 30.57 -47.82 -10.06
CA CYS A 108 29.99 -48.50 -11.23
C CYS A 108 29.82 -47.60 -12.46
N GLY A 109 30.17 -46.31 -12.36
CA GLY A 109 30.10 -45.35 -13.46
C GLY A 109 28.69 -44.95 -13.90
N LYS A 110 27.62 -45.48 -13.30
CA LYS A 110 26.23 -45.11 -13.58
C LYS A 110 25.88 -43.75 -12.97
N THR A 111 25.01 -42.99 -13.63
CA THR A 111 24.50 -41.70 -13.12
C THR A 111 23.22 -41.91 -12.34
N THR A 112 23.12 -41.30 -11.16
CA THR A 112 21.89 -41.17 -10.38
C THR A 112 21.50 -39.70 -10.25
N GLN A 113 20.24 -39.40 -9.98
CA GLN A 113 19.76 -38.03 -9.81
C GLN A 113 19.03 -37.85 -8.48
N GLY A 114 19.08 -36.63 -7.94
CA GLY A 114 18.22 -36.23 -6.83
C GLY A 114 16.76 -36.10 -7.26
N GLU A 115 15.88 -35.93 -6.29
CA GLU A 115 14.44 -35.75 -6.50
C GLU A 115 13.98 -34.42 -5.90
N PHE A 116 13.01 -33.79 -6.56
CA PHE A 116 12.35 -32.62 -6.01
C PHE A 116 11.42 -33.01 -4.86
N SER A 117 11.48 -32.27 -3.75
CA SER A 117 10.52 -32.44 -2.66
C SER A 117 9.14 -31.85 -3.05
N GLY A 118 8.06 -32.39 -2.47
CA GLY A 118 6.68 -32.22 -2.96
C GLY A 118 6.12 -30.79 -3.10
N ALA A 119 6.84 -29.77 -2.63
CA ALA A 119 6.48 -28.37 -2.85
C ALA A 119 6.81 -27.89 -4.29
N VAL A 120 7.76 -28.51 -4.98
CA VAL A 120 8.19 -28.15 -6.34
C VAL A 120 7.43 -29.04 -7.34
N ARG A 121 6.40 -28.49 -7.97
CA ARG A 121 5.46 -29.22 -8.83
C ARG A 121 5.60 -28.87 -10.31
N SER A 122 6.25 -27.76 -10.61
CA SER A 122 6.49 -27.31 -11.99
C SER A 122 7.83 -26.58 -12.10
N ARG A 123 8.31 -26.41 -13.34
CA ARG A 123 9.54 -25.66 -13.66
C ARG A 123 9.52 -24.23 -13.10
N VAL A 124 8.37 -23.57 -13.16
CA VAL A 124 8.13 -22.24 -12.58
C VAL A 124 6.73 -22.25 -11.94
N GLN A 125 6.60 -21.75 -10.72
CA GLN A 125 5.33 -21.65 -10.01
C GLN A 125 5.29 -20.46 -9.06
N TYR A 126 4.10 -19.88 -8.88
CA TYR A 126 3.86 -18.92 -7.82
C TYR A 126 3.68 -19.61 -6.47
N GLY A 127 4.45 -19.16 -5.48
CA GLY A 127 4.36 -19.66 -4.11
C GLY A 127 3.12 -19.16 -3.36
N PRO A 128 2.84 -19.73 -2.17
CA PRO A 128 1.63 -19.41 -1.38
C PRO A 128 1.48 -17.91 -1.07
N GLY A 129 2.58 -17.21 -0.80
CA GLY A 129 2.53 -15.78 -0.50
C GLY A 129 1.98 -14.92 -1.64
N VAL A 130 2.32 -15.25 -2.89
CA VAL A 130 1.79 -14.53 -4.07
C VAL A 130 0.29 -14.78 -4.18
N LYS A 131 -0.14 -16.04 -4.08
CA LYS A 131 -1.55 -16.43 -4.16
C LYS A 131 -2.39 -15.76 -3.07
N ALA A 132 -1.91 -15.75 -1.83
CA ALA A 132 -2.61 -15.12 -0.71
C ALA A 132 -2.84 -13.62 -0.92
N ARG A 133 -1.85 -12.89 -1.43
CA ARG A 133 -1.98 -11.46 -1.75
C ARG A 133 -2.96 -11.20 -2.89
N VAL A 134 -2.91 -12.01 -3.94
CA VAL A 134 -3.86 -11.93 -5.05
C VAL A 134 -5.29 -12.15 -4.55
N LEU A 135 -5.52 -13.20 -3.75
CA LEU A 135 -6.83 -13.49 -3.16
C LEU A 135 -7.30 -12.36 -2.25
N TYR A 136 -6.43 -11.83 -1.37
CA TYR A 136 -6.79 -10.71 -0.51
C TYR A 136 -7.20 -9.46 -1.30
N LEU A 137 -6.41 -9.08 -2.31
CA LEU A 137 -6.69 -7.90 -3.13
C LEU A 137 -7.97 -8.06 -3.96
N GLN A 138 -8.23 -9.25 -4.49
CA GLN A 138 -9.38 -9.48 -5.35
C GLN A 138 -10.67 -9.79 -4.57
N GLN A 139 -10.61 -10.66 -3.56
CA GLN A 139 -11.79 -11.12 -2.81
C GLN A 139 -12.17 -10.18 -1.67
N TYR A 140 -11.18 -9.62 -0.96
CA TYR A 140 -11.43 -8.80 0.22
C TYR A 140 -11.41 -7.31 -0.08
N GLN A 141 -10.45 -6.85 -0.88
CA GLN A 141 -10.39 -5.45 -1.34
C GLN A 141 -11.20 -5.20 -2.62
N LEU A 142 -11.79 -6.24 -3.21
CA LEU A 142 -12.68 -6.19 -4.38
C LEU A 142 -12.05 -5.50 -5.60
N LEU A 143 -10.73 -5.60 -5.75
CA LEU A 143 -10.03 -5.01 -6.90
C LEU A 143 -10.34 -5.82 -8.18
N PRO A 144 -10.73 -5.16 -9.29
CA PRO A 144 -10.84 -5.81 -10.58
C PRO A 144 -9.55 -6.53 -10.98
N TYR A 145 -9.62 -7.55 -11.83
CA TYR A 145 -8.46 -8.37 -12.20
C TYR A 145 -7.25 -7.54 -12.68
N HIS A 146 -7.47 -6.56 -13.55
CA HIS A 146 -6.41 -5.67 -14.03
C HIS A 146 -5.80 -4.81 -12.92
N ARG A 147 -6.64 -4.29 -12.01
CA ARG A 147 -6.18 -3.50 -10.85
C ARG A 147 -5.43 -4.35 -9.83
N THR A 148 -5.80 -5.62 -9.70
CA THR A 148 -5.05 -6.60 -8.89
C THR A 148 -3.67 -6.85 -9.50
N SER A 149 -3.57 -7.06 -10.82
CA SER A 149 -2.28 -7.17 -11.51
C SER A 149 -1.39 -5.94 -11.34
N GLU A 150 -1.97 -4.74 -11.47
CA GLU A 150 -1.28 -3.46 -11.25
C GLU A 150 -0.79 -3.34 -9.80
N ALA A 151 -1.64 -3.59 -8.81
CA ALA A 151 -1.24 -3.56 -7.39
C ALA A 151 -0.14 -4.59 -7.08
N MET A 152 -0.20 -5.77 -7.68
CA MET A 152 0.84 -6.79 -7.51
C MET A 152 2.19 -6.36 -8.10
N ARG A 153 2.17 -5.65 -9.23
CA ARG A 153 3.38 -5.07 -9.83
C ARG A 153 3.93 -3.93 -8.97
N ASP A 154 3.08 -2.97 -8.61
CA ASP A 154 3.52 -1.71 -8.03
C ASP A 154 3.95 -1.87 -6.56
N LEU A 155 3.31 -2.78 -5.80
CA LEU A 155 3.60 -3.00 -4.37
C LEU A 155 4.59 -4.15 -4.12
N PHE A 156 4.66 -5.13 -5.03
CA PHE A 156 5.44 -6.36 -4.83
C PHE A 156 6.47 -6.66 -5.93
N GLY A 157 6.55 -5.82 -6.97
CA GLY A 157 7.36 -6.12 -8.16
C GLY A 157 6.91 -7.39 -8.90
N CYS A 158 5.66 -7.83 -8.70
CA CYS A 158 5.16 -9.11 -9.21
C CYS A 158 4.28 -8.89 -10.45
N HIS A 159 4.84 -9.18 -11.62
CA HIS A 159 4.13 -9.03 -12.89
C HIS A 159 3.21 -10.22 -13.17
N LEU A 160 1.92 -10.03 -12.96
CA LEU A 160 0.88 -11.04 -13.22
C LEU A 160 -0.05 -10.59 -14.35
N SER A 161 -0.40 -11.50 -15.26
CA SER A 161 -1.50 -11.24 -16.20
C SER A 161 -2.85 -11.31 -15.47
N ALA A 162 -3.87 -10.61 -15.98
CA ALA A 162 -5.23 -10.71 -15.46
C ALA A 162 -5.76 -12.16 -15.51
N GLY A 163 -5.36 -12.93 -16.53
CA GLY A 163 -5.69 -14.37 -16.62
C GLY A 163 -5.05 -15.19 -15.51
N THR A 164 -3.81 -14.88 -15.12
CA THR A 164 -3.15 -15.51 -13.96
C THR A 164 -3.90 -15.20 -12.66
N VAL A 165 -4.33 -13.95 -12.49
CA VAL A 165 -5.16 -13.56 -11.32
C VAL A 165 -6.46 -14.35 -11.30
N ALA A 166 -7.17 -14.45 -12.43
CA ALA A 166 -8.39 -15.26 -12.53
C ALA A 166 -8.15 -16.74 -12.21
N ASN A 167 -7.04 -17.32 -12.67
CA ASN A 167 -6.69 -18.72 -12.38
C ASN A 167 -6.31 -18.97 -10.91
N ILE A 168 -5.88 -17.95 -10.17
CA ILE A 168 -5.59 -18.07 -8.73
C ILE A 168 -6.88 -17.97 -7.90
N VAL A 169 -7.86 -17.21 -8.38
CA VAL A 169 -9.13 -16.94 -7.70
C VAL A 169 -10.16 -18.06 -7.93
N ARG A 170 -10.05 -18.78 -9.05
CA ARG A 170 -10.83 -20.00 -9.33
C ARG A 170 -10.37 -21.16 -8.45
#